data_AF-A0A117MAA4-F1
#
_entry.id   AF-A0A117MAA4-F1
#
_cell.length_a   1.000
_cell.length_b   1.000
_cell.length_c   1.000
_cell.angle_alpha   90.00
_cell.angle_beta   90.00
_cell.angle_gamma   90.00
#
_symmetry.space_group_name_H-M   'P 1'
#
loop_
_entity.id
_entity.type
_entity.pdbx_description
1 polymer ?
#
loop_
_entity_poly.entity_id
_entity_poly.type
_entity_poly.pdbx_seq_one_letter_code
_entity_poly.pdbx_strand_id
1 'polypeptide(L)'
;MADLEKTIIKAREKLEQAYLVLLKSAGFLESKDVGKSIPGYEELREKIKPVIEADHRQLGDYKAAFSRFVSEAAFTAFNRLVGIKAMEVRGFLRQQVITKDVKTGGKSVAHLLYLEANPSASSEPGQGIN
;
A
#
# COMPACT_ATOMS: atom_id res chain seq x y z
N MET A 1 25.14 -6.00 -5.06
CA MET A 1 24.13 -5.32 -5.92
C MET A 1 22.98 -6.25 -6.29
N ALA A 2 23.22 -7.49 -6.76
CA ALA A 2 22.16 -8.45 -7.11
C ALA A 2 21.10 -8.71 -6.01
N ASP A 3 21.48 -8.64 -4.74
CA ASP A 3 20.56 -8.86 -3.62
C ASP A 3 19.59 -7.69 -3.37
N LEU A 4 20.05 -6.45 -3.62
CA LEU A 4 19.21 -5.26 -3.49
C LEU A 4 18.14 -5.22 -4.59
N GLU A 5 18.56 -5.47 -5.83
CA GLU A 5 17.64 -5.53 -6.98
C GLU A 5 16.56 -6.60 -6.77
N LYS A 6 16.96 -7.81 -6.35
CA LYS A 6 16.02 -8.88 -6.00
C LYS A 6 15.06 -8.49 -4.88
N THR A 7 15.54 -7.76 -3.88
CA THR A 7 14.71 -7.27 -2.76
C THR A 7 13.71 -6.22 -3.21
N ILE A 8 14.12 -5.30 -4.09
CA ILE A 8 13.25 -4.27 -4.67
C ILE A 8 12.13 -4.92 -5.49
N ILE A 9 12.46 -5.88 -6.35
CA ILE A 9 11.48 -6.61 -7.17
C ILE A 9 10.45 -7.28 -6.27
N LYS A 10 10.91 -8.04 -5.26
CA LYS A 10 10.01 -8.72 -4.30
C LYS A 10 9.11 -7.74 -3.55
N ALA A 11 9.62 -6.57 -3.16
CA ALA A 11 8.83 -5.57 -2.47
C ALA A 11 7.73 -5.00 -3.37
N ARG A 12 8.06 -4.72 -4.64
CA ARG A 12 7.10 -4.26 -5.63
C ARG A 12 6.03 -5.31 -5.92
N GLU A 13 6.41 -6.56 -6.15
CA GLU A 13 5.47 -7.67 -6.37
C GLU A 13 4.49 -7.81 -5.21
N LYS A 14 4.97 -7.73 -3.96
CA LYS A 14 4.09 -7.76 -2.77
C LYS A 14 3.10 -6.60 -2.74
N LEU A 15 3.52 -5.41 -3.12
CA LEU A 15 2.63 -4.25 -3.19
C LEU A 15 1.59 -4.42 -4.30
N GLU A 16 1.99 -4.88 -5.48
CA GLU A 16 1.05 -5.16 -6.57
C GLU A 16 0.00 -6.20 -6.16
N GLN A 17 0.40 -7.29 -5.49
CA GLN A 17 -0.53 -8.27 -4.93
C GLN A 17 -1.48 -7.66 -3.89
N ALA A 18 -0.99 -6.78 -3.02
CA ALA A 18 -1.83 -6.08 -2.05
C ALA A 18 -2.87 -5.18 -2.75
N TYR A 19 -2.47 -4.47 -3.82
CA TYR A 19 -3.40 -3.65 -4.60
C TYR A 19 -4.43 -4.47 -5.37
N LEU A 20 -4.09 -5.67 -5.86
CA LEU A 20 -5.07 -6.60 -6.46
C LEU A 20 -6.14 -7.00 -5.44
N VAL A 21 -5.76 -7.28 -4.19
CA VAL A 21 -6.71 -7.59 -3.12
C VAL A 21 -7.60 -6.38 -2.82
N LEU A 22 -7.02 -5.18 -2.72
CA LEU A 22 -7.77 -3.94 -2.50
C LEU A 22 -8.77 -3.65 -3.63
N LEU A 23 -8.37 -3.82 -4.88
CA LEU A 23 -9.24 -3.64 -6.04
C LEU A 23 -10.41 -4.62 -6.02
N LYS A 24 -10.14 -5.90 -5.70
CA LYS A 24 -11.17 -6.91 -5.55
C LYS A 24 -12.18 -6.53 -4.46
N SER A 25 -11.72 -6.04 -3.31
CA SER A 25 -12.59 -5.53 -2.25
C SER A 25 -13.40 -4.30 -2.70
N ALA A 26 -12.81 -3.42 -3.51
CA ALA A 26 -13.48 -2.27 -4.12
C ALA A 26 -14.39 -2.62 -5.31
N GLY A 27 -14.52 -3.89 -5.68
CA GLY A 27 -15.41 -4.34 -6.75
C GLY A 27 -14.82 -4.31 -8.16
N PHE A 28 -13.51 -4.15 -8.30
CA PHE A 28 -12.81 -4.20 -9.59
C PHE A 28 -12.13 -5.55 -9.77
N LEU A 29 -12.48 -6.26 -10.84
CA LEU A 29 -11.81 -7.48 -11.28
C LEU A 29 -11.02 -7.16 -12.54
N GLU A 30 -9.98 -7.94 -12.84
CA GLU A 30 -9.13 -7.71 -14.03
C GLU A 30 -9.93 -7.65 -15.35
N SER A 31 -11.03 -8.39 -15.45
CA SER A 31 -11.86 -8.44 -16.65
C SER A 31 -13.02 -7.44 -16.66
N LYS A 32 -13.43 -6.91 -15.50
CA LYS A 32 -14.60 -6.01 -15.41
C LYS A 32 -14.73 -5.31 -14.06
N ASP A 33 -15.43 -4.18 -14.08
CA ASP A 33 -16.02 -3.58 -12.90
C ASP A 33 -17.33 -4.30 -12.52
N VAL A 34 -17.46 -4.74 -11.27
CA VAL A 34 -18.65 -5.42 -10.72
C VAL A 34 -19.76 -4.43 -10.33
N GLY A 35 -19.44 -3.14 -10.25
CA GLY A 35 -20.41 -2.08 -9.95
C GLY A 35 -20.59 -1.80 -8.45
N LYS A 36 -20.16 -2.71 -7.57
CA LYS A 36 -20.27 -2.58 -6.11
C LYS A 36 -19.04 -3.12 -5.38
N SER A 37 -18.66 -2.49 -4.28
CA SER A 37 -17.64 -2.98 -3.36
C SER A 37 -18.22 -3.98 -2.35
N ILE A 38 -17.35 -4.62 -1.59
CA ILE A 38 -17.74 -5.25 -0.32
C ILE A 38 -18.04 -4.17 0.74
N PRO A 39 -18.80 -4.48 1.80
CA PRO A 39 -19.07 -3.53 2.88
C PRO A 39 -17.80 -2.96 3.52
N GLY A 40 -17.74 -1.64 3.69
CA GLY A 40 -16.62 -0.91 4.27
C GLY A 40 -15.55 -0.45 3.27
N TYR A 41 -15.76 -0.71 1.97
CA TYR A 41 -14.84 -0.32 0.88
C TYR A 41 -15.48 0.65 -0.13
N GLU A 42 -16.66 1.19 0.18
CA GLU A 42 -17.41 2.11 -0.67
C GLU A 42 -16.61 3.38 -0.96
N GLU A 43 -16.03 4.00 0.08
CA GLU A 43 -15.21 5.20 -0.06
C GLU A 43 -13.96 4.93 -0.92
N LEU A 44 -13.33 3.76 -0.74
CA LEU A 44 -12.19 3.37 -1.54
C LEU A 44 -12.58 3.22 -3.02
N ARG A 45 -13.73 2.59 -3.27
CA ARG A 45 -14.25 2.43 -4.63
C ARG A 45 -14.49 3.78 -5.31
N GLU A 46 -15.09 4.75 -4.61
CA GLU A 46 -15.33 6.09 -5.18
C GLU A 46 -14.03 6.80 -5.57
N LYS A 47 -12.94 6.58 -4.83
CA LYS A 47 -11.61 7.13 -5.15
C LYS A 47 -10.95 6.43 -6.34
N ILE A 48 -11.11 5.11 -6.46
CA ILE A 48 -10.44 4.29 -7.49
C ILE A 48 -11.15 4.38 -8.85
N LYS A 49 -12.49 4.34 -8.85
CA LYS A 49 -13.31 4.32 -10.05
C LYS A 49 -12.93 5.39 -11.09
N PRO A 50 -12.84 6.69 -10.75
CA PRO A 50 -12.54 7.71 -11.75
C PRO A 50 -11.16 7.56 -12.39
N VAL A 51 -10.19 6.96 -11.68
CA VAL A 51 -8.84 6.72 -12.20
C VAL A 51 -8.87 5.62 -13.27
N ILE A 52 -9.47 4.47 -12.96
CA ILE A 52 -9.59 3.36 -13.90
C ILE A 52 -10.45 3.76 -15.12
N GLU A 53 -11.52 4.53 -14.93
CA GLU A 53 -12.35 5.02 -16.04
C GLU A 53 -11.62 6.04 -16.93
N ALA A 54 -10.77 6.90 -16.34
CA ALA A 54 -9.93 7.81 -17.11
C ALA A 54 -8.90 7.03 -17.96
N ASP A 55 -8.20 6.07 -17.35
CA ASP A 55 -7.24 5.23 -18.05
C ASP A 55 -7.92 4.35 -19.11
N HIS A 56 -9.12 3.82 -18.83
CA HIS A 56 -9.86 3.04 -19.81
C HIS A 56 -10.26 3.88 -21.03
N ARG A 57 -10.72 5.12 -20.82
CA ARG A 57 -11.00 6.07 -21.92
C ARG A 57 -9.75 6.41 -22.72
N GLN A 58 -8.59 6.51 -22.08
CA GLN A 58 -7.33 6.81 -22.74
C GLN A 58 -6.77 5.63 -23.54
N LEU A 59 -6.82 4.42 -22.97
CA LEU A 59 -6.17 3.23 -23.51
C LEU A 59 -7.09 2.41 -24.42
N GLY A 60 -8.41 2.58 -24.30
CA GLY A 60 -9.41 1.79 -25.02
C GLY A 60 -9.55 0.34 -24.52
N ASP A 61 -8.74 -0.08 -23.54
CA ASP A 61 -8.77 -1.42 -22.96
C ASP A 61 -8.87 -1.34 -21.43
N TYR A 62 -9.91 -1.96 -20.88
CA TYR A 62 -10.16 -1.99 -19.44
C TYR A 62 -9.08 -2.79 -18.72
N LYS A 63 -8.60 -3.89 -19.31
CA LYS A 63 -7.58 -4.74 -18.71
C LYS A 63 -6.25 -3.98 -18.59
N ALA A 64 -5.88 -3.24 -19.63
CA ALA A 64 -4.72 -2.36 -19.60
C ALA A 64 -4.86 -1.26 -18.53
N ALA A 65 -6.03 -0.63 -18.42
CA ALA A 65 -6.30 0.38 -17.38
C ALA A 65 -6.20 -0.20 -15.95
N PHE A 66 -6.77 -1.39 -15.73
CA PHE A 66 -6.67 -2.11 -14.46
C PHE A 66 -5.21 -2.42 -14.10
N SER A 67 -4.44 -2.97 -15.05
CA SER A 67 -3.02 -3.30 -14.84
C SER A 67 -2.17 -2.05 -14.59
N ARG A 68 -2.45 -0.96 -15.31
CA ARG A 68 -1.79 0.33 -15.13
C ARG A 68 -2.01 0.88 -13.73
N PHE A 69 -3.27 0.89 -13.24
CA PHE A 69 -3.59 1.33 -11.89
C PHE A 69 -2.76 0.56 -10.85
N VAL A 70 -2.72 -0.78 -10.93
CA VAL A 70 -1.97 -1.61 -9.99
C VAL A 70 -0.49 -1.26 -9.99
N SER A 71 0.11 -1.18 -11.19
CA SER A 71 1.54 -0.86 -11.35
C SER A 71 1.88 0.53 -10.82
N GLU A 72 1.09 1.56 -11.17
CA GLU A 72 1.35 2.94 -10.76
C GLU A 72 1.13 3.15 -9.26
N ALA A 73 0.09 2.54 -8.69
CA ALA A 73 -0.18 2.60 -7.26
C ALA A 73 0.93 1.90 -6.46
N ALA A 74 1.36 0.71 -6.89
CA ALA A 74 2.46 -0.02 -6.27
C ALA A 74 3.79 0.74 -6.38
N PHE A 75 4.10 1.29 -7.56
CA PHE A 75 5.30 2.10 -7.78
C PHE A 75 5.32 3.34 -6.88
N THR A 76 4.20 4.07 -6.79
CA THR A 76 4.08 5.26 -5.95
C THR A 76 4.23 4.92 -4.47
N ALA A 77 3.56 3.86 -4.00
CA ALA A 77 3.66 3.40 -2.62
C ALA A 77 5.10 2.98 -2.28
N PHE A 78 5.74 2.21 -3.15
CA PHE A 78 7.12 1.78 -2.99
C PHE A 78 8.08 2.95 -2.88
N ASN A 79 8.00 3.92 -3.80
CA ASN A 79 8.88 5.09 -3.79
C ASN A 79 8.71 5.95 -2.55
N ARG A 80 7.47 6.09 -2.05
CA ARG A 80 7.22 6.78 -0.78
C ARG A 80 7.88 6.06 0.39
N LEU A 81 7.75 4.73 0.46
CA LEU A 81 8.40 3.93 1.51
C LEU A 81 9.93 4.04 1.46
N VAL A 82 10.52 3.95 0.26
CA VAL A 82 11.97 4.12 0.07
C VAL A 82 12.41 5.53 0.47
N GLY A 83 11.65 6.56 0.09
CA GLY A 83 11.90 7.94 0.48
C GLY A 83 11.90 8.11 2.01
N ILE A 84 10.89 7.58 2.70
CA ILE A 84 10.81 7.60 4.17
C ILE A 84 12.01 6.85 4.78
N LYS A 85 12.35 5.68 4.26
CA LYS A 85 13.50 4.91 4.74
C LYS A 85 14.82 5.66 4.53
N ALA A 86 14.97 6.34 3.40
CA ALA A 86 16.13 7.16 3.10
C ALA A 86 16.25 8.39 4.02
N MET A 87 15.12 8.99 4.40
CA MET A 87 15.07 10.07 5.40
C MET A 87 15.41 9.56 6.80
N GLU A 88 14.91 8.39 7.16
CA GLU A 88 15.20 7.73 8.45
C GLU A 88 16.70 7.48 8.63
N VAL A 89 17.35 6.85 7.64
CA VAL A 89 18.78 6.52 7.70
C VAL A 89 19.67 7.76 7.77
N ARG A 90 19.22 8.89 7.20
CA ARG A 90 19.94 10.16 7.21
C ARG A 90 19.65 11.05 8.43
N GLY A 91 18.82 10.59 9.36
CA GLY A 91 18.47 11.36 10.56
C GLY A 91 17.53 12.54 10.32
N PHE A 92 16.83 12.59 9.18
CA PHE A 92 15.84 13.63 8.90
C PHE A 92 14.50 13.38 9.62
N LEU A 93 14.27 12.16 10.10
CA LEU A 93 13.10 11.81 10.91
C LEU A 93 13.51 11.75 12.38
N ARG A 94 12.69 12.33 13.26
CA ARG A 94 12.93 12.33 14.72
C ARG A 94 12.96 10.91 15.32
N GLN A 95 12.30 9.95 14.67
CA GLN A 95 12.11 8.58 15.12
C GLN A 95 12.19 7.64 13.92
N GLN A 96 12.46 6.36 14.19
CA GLN A 96 12.35 5.31 13.18
C GLN A 96 10.89 5.04 12.85
N VAL A 97 10.55 5.09 11.57
CA VAL A 97 9.19 4.93 11.03
C VAL A 97 9.05 3.60 10.30
N ILE A 98 10.07 3.20 9.54
CA ILE A 98 10.08 1.97 8.74
C ILE A 98 10.84 0.85 9.46
N THR A 99 11.96 1.17 10.13
CA THR A 99 12.75 0.15 10.85
C THR A 99 12.00 -0.37 12.05
N LYS A 100 11.96 -1.70 12.17
CA LYS A 100 11.44 -2.42 13.33
C LYS A 100 12.58 -2.87 14.22
N ASP A 101 12.35 -2.89 15.53
CA ASP A 101 13.31 -3.36 16.54
C ASP A 101 12.65 -4.46 17.39
N VAL A 102 13.44 -5.41 17.87
CA VAL A 102 12.97 -6.43 18.83
C VAL A 102 12.63 -5.79 20.18
N LYS A 103 13.35 -4.73 20.56
CA LYS A 103 13.12 -3.98 21.82
C LYS A 103 11.75 -3.30 21.87
N THR A 104 11.16 -3.01 20.72
CA THR A 104 9.82 -2.42 20.57
C THR A 104 8.75 -3.48 20.26
N GLY A 105 9.05 -4.76 20.49
CA GLY A 105 8.13 -5.87 20.19
C GLY A 105 7.87 -6.03 18.69
N GLY A 106 8.86 -5.74 17.84
CA GLY A 106 8.74 -5.85 16.38
C GLY A 106 8.01 -4.69 15.70
N LYS A 107 7.81 -3.58 16.41
CA LYS A 107 7.22 -2.33 15.87
C LYS A 107 8.32 -1.33 15.52
N SER A 108 8.01 -0.33 14.70
CA SER A 108 8.88 0.85 14.63
C SER A 108 8.68 1.73 15.86
N VAL A 109 9.68 2.56 16.19
CA VAL A 109 9.59 3.47 17.34
C VAL A 109 8.38 4.41 17.20
N ALA A 110 8.16 4.96 16.01
CA ALA A 110 7.01 5.82 15.74
C ALA A 110 5.68 5.08 15.95
N HIS A 111 5.60 3.80 15.57
CA HIS A 111 4.39 3.00 15.77
C HIS A 111 4.13 2.69 17.24
N LEU A 112 5.17 2.33 18.00
CA LEU A 112 5.05 2.10 19.44
C LEU A 112 4.50 3.35 20.15
N LEU A 113 5.10 4.52 19.88
CA LEU A 113 4.66 5.80 20.47
C LEU A 113 3.23 6.17 20.06
N TYR A 114 2.83 5.86 18.82
CA TYR A 114 1.46 6.07 18.38
C TYR A 114 0.46 5.25 19.21
N LEU A 115 0.77 3.97 19.47
CA LEU A 115 -0.09 3.10 20.28
C LEU A 115 -0.13 3.52 21.75
N GLU A 116 0.98 4.00 22.30
CA GLU A 116 1.01 4.57 23.66
C GLU A 116 0.10 5.80 23.78
N ALA A 117 0.10 6.67 22.75
CA ALA A 117 -0.77 7.83 22.69
C ALA A 117 -2.23 7.50 22.34
N ASN A 118 -2.47 6.38 21.67
CA ASN A 118 -3.80 5.96 21.20
C ASN A 118 -4.08 4.49 21.58
N PRO A 119 -4.33 4.19 22.86
CA PRO A 119 -4.49 2.81 23.33
C PRO A 119 -5.61 2.04 22.62
N SER A 120 -6.68 2.72 22.20
CA SER A 120 -7.78 2.13 21.44
C SER A 120 -7.36 1.59 20.08
N ALA A 121 -6.30 2.12 19.48
CA ALA A 121 -5.80 1.66 18.17
C ALA A 121 -5.10 0.30 18.26
N SER A 122 -4.73 -0.16 19.45
CA SER A 122 -4.04 -1.44 19.62
C SER A 122 -4.89 -2.65 19.25
N SER A 123 -6.22 -2.54 19.28
CA SER A 123 -7.15 -3.61 18.90
C SER A 123 -7.57 -3.55 17.43
N GLU A 124 -7.12 -2.54 16.69
CA GLU A 124 -7.47 -2.40 15.28
C GLU A 124 -6.76 -3.47 14.43
N PRO A 125 -7.41 -3.99 13.37
CA PRO A 125 -6.73 -4.84 12.40
C PRO A 125 -5.58 -4.08 11.70
N GLY A 126 -4.50 -4.79 11.37
CA GLY A 126 -3.42 -4.23 10.52
C GLY A 126 -2.29 -3.51 11.27
N GLN A 127 -2.18 -3.66 12.60
CA GLN A 127 -1.14 -3.08 13.46
C GLN A 127 0.25 -3.75 13.35
N GLY A 128 0.62 -4.26 12.18
CA GLY A 128 1.84 -5.05 11.98
C GLY A 128 1.63 -6.56 12.19
N ILE A 129 2.71 -7.35 12.13
CA ILE A 129 2.66 -8.80 11.92
C ILE A 129 1.91 -9.51 13.07
N ASN A 130 0.84 -10.24 12.72
CA ASN A 130 0.35 -11.40 13.47
C ASN A 130 1.30 -12.58 13.22
#